data_AF-A0A7Y6A460-F1
#
_entry.id   AF-A0A7Y6A460-F1
#
_cell.length_a   1.000
_cell.length_b   1.000
_cell.length_c   1.000
_cell.angle_alpha   90.00
_cell.angle_beta   90.00
_cell.angle_gamma   90.00
#
_symmetry.space_group_name_H-M   'P 1'
#
loop_
_entity.id
_entity.type
_entity.pdbx_description
1 polymer ?
#
loop_
_entity_poly.entity_id
_entity_poly.type
_entity_poly.pdbx_seq_one_letter_code
_entity_poly.pdbx_strand_id
1 'polypeptide(L)'
;MRGPRTVLVVVGALLLSACGPVGVEREARAITRVEQPSPTASPTPSTPTPDPTVEARWAEAIEAAYYAMEYVLEPADLPAISAAWGAAVTAQFGTGSITVDPALFAPVTNEWGMTQALDNGVTVVGDDPAAVRVAMAAAATRFFAVDAEGVEHADAESLDLAEGRILDYVSDPTDDGTGLGYWIDTEGVGYPEAARTMMTILVEELERAGVTEARLVPLGPSGTG
;
A
#
# COMPACT_ATOMS: atom_id res chain seq x y z
N MET A 1 -29.94 -1.49 -8.92
CA MET A 1 -30.20 -0.25 -9.69
C MET A 1 -29.96 0.94 -8.77
N ARG A 2 -28.79 1.60 -8.86
CA ARG A 2 -28.47 2.81 -8.07
C ARG A 2 -28.86 4.03 -8.91
N GLY A 3 -29.69 4.92 -8.36
CA GLY A 3 -30.12 6.15 -9.03
C GLY A 3 -28.98 7.17 -9.22
N PRO A 4 -29.17 8.20 -10.08
CA PRO A 4 -28.13 9.18 -10.37
C PRO A 4 -27.75 10.00 -9.14
N ARG A 5 -26.44 10.10 -8.87
CA ARG A 5 -25.89 10.93 -7.78
C ARG A 5 -25.82 12.39 -8.25
N THR A 6 -26.43 13.29 -7.50
CA THR A 6 -26.39 14.74 -7.74
C THR A 6 -25.22 15.32 -6.95
N VAL A 7 -24.24 15.91 -7.63
CA VAL A 7 -23.15 16.66 -6.99
C VAL A 7 -23.47 18.14 -7.06
N LEU A 8 -23.62 18.77 -5.90
CA LEU A 8 -23.84 20.21 -5.78
C LEU A 8 -22.46 20.88 -5.59
N VAL A 9 -21.94 21.56 -6.61
CA VAL A 9 -20.70 22.32 -6.48
C VAL A 9 -21.02 23.68 -5.86
N VAL A 10 -20.65 23.86 -4.59
CA VAL A 10 -20.74 25.15 -3.90
C VAL A 10 -19.40 25.86 -4.02
N VAL A 11 -19.33 26.90 -4.85
CA VAL A 11 -18.17 27.79 -4.92
C VAL A 11 -18.26 28.77 -3.75
N GLY A 12 -17.56 28.48 -2.66
CA GLY A 12 -17.44 29.38 -1.51
C GLY A 12 -16.49 30.54 -1.80
N ALA A 13 -17.02 31.75 -1.91
CA ALA A 13 -16.22 32.97 -1.96
C ALA A 13 -15.69 33.31 -0.55
N LEU A 14 -14.38 33.31 -0.37
CA LEU A 14 -13.70 33.81 0.83
C LEU A 14 -13.79 35.35 0.84
N LEU A 15 -14.54 35.93 1.79
CA LEU A 15 -14.64 37.38 1.98
C LEU A 15 -13.71 37.82 3.12
N LEU A 16 -12.64 38.53 2.75
CA LEU A 16 -11.81 39.33 3.65
C LEU A 16 -12.63 40.50 4.20
N SER A 17 -12.67 40.61 5.54
CA SER A 17 -13.41 41.64 6.26
C SER A 17 -12.62 42.96 6.29
N ALA A 18 -13.13 43.99 5.63
CA ALA A 18 -12.73 45.37 5.84
C ALA A 18 -14.00 46.25 5.91
N CYS A 19 -14.10 47.01 6.99
CA CYS A 19 -15.23 47.87 7.34
C CYS A 19 -15.59 48.88 6.23
N GLY A 20 -16.86 48.88 5.83
CA GLY A 20 -17.51 49.98 5.10
C GLY A 20 -18.92 49.59 4.64
N PRO A 21 -19.96 50.44 4.83
CA PRO A 21 -21.30 50.13 4.37
C PRO A 21 -21.40 50.47 2.87
N VAL A 22 -21.17 49.49 2.01
CA VAL A 22 -21.45 49.61 0.57
C VAL A 22 -22.72 48.81 0.28
N GLY A 23 -23.72 49.48 -0.29
CA GLY A 23 -24.97 48.85 -0.71
C GLY A 23 -24.70 47.75 -1.74
N VAL A 24 -25.00 46.51 -1.37
CA VAL A 24 -24.88 45.36 -2.25
C VAL A 24 -26.24 45.12 -2.91
N GLU A 25 -26.39 45.57 -4.15
CA GLU A 25 -27.45 45.10 -5.03
C GLU A 25 -27.24 43.60 -5.28
N ARG A 26 -28.19 42.78 -4.81
CA ARG A 26 -28.20 41.33 -5.07
C ARG A 26 -28.64 41.08 -6.51
N GLU A 27 -27.69 40.96 -7.43
CA GLU A 27 -27.92 40.29 -8.71
C GLU A 27 -28.13 38.79 -8.48
N ALA A 28 -29.36 38.33 -8.63
CA ALA A 28 -29.69 36.91 -8.68
C ALA A 28 -29.21 36.34 -10.02
N ARG A 29 -28.00 35.76 -10.06
CA ARG A 29 -27.56 34.95 -11.21
C ARG A 29 -28.30 33.62 -11.21
N ALA A 30 -28.98 33.34 -12.33
CA ALA A 30 -29.59 32.04 -12.59
C ALA A 30 -28.51 30.96 -12.65
N ILE A 31 -28.66 29.92 -11.81
CA ILE A 31 -27.82 28.72 -11.85
C ILE A 31 -28.34 27.84 -12.99
N THR A 32 -27.65 27.85 -14.13
CA THR A 32 -27.95 26.95 -15.24
C THR A 32 -27.45 25.54 -14.89
N ARG A 33 -28.38 24.58 -14.81
CA ARG A 33 -28.08 23.17 -14.58
C ARG A 33 -27.35 22.61 -15.80
N VAL A 34 -26.05 22.35 -15.69
CA VAL A 34 -25.28 21.61 -16.69
C VAL A 34 -25.43 20.13 -16.37
N GLU A 35 -26.20 19.39 -17.16
CA GLU A 35 -26.18 17.92 -17.11
C GLU A 35 -24.83 17.44 -17.63
N GLN A 36 -23.97 16.95 -16.72
CA GLN A 36 -22.78 16.23 -17.15
C GLN A 36 -23.19 14.86 -17.69
N PRO A 37 -22.67 14.44 -18.86
CA PRO A 37 -22.92 13.12 -19.39
C PRO A 37 -22.46 12.07 -18.36
N SER A 38 -23.27 11.04 -18.18
CA SER A 38 -22.91 9.92 -17.31
C SER A 38 -21.58 9.32 -17.82
N PRO A 39 -20.59 9.09 -16.95
CA PRO A 39 -19.35 8.47 -17.36
C PRO A 39 -19.67 7.10 -17.97
N THR A 40 -19.35 6.92 -19.24
CA THR A 40 -19.40 5.62 -19.91
C THR A 40 -18.53 4.68 -19.10
N ALA A 41 -19.11 3.61 -18.54
CA ALA A 41 -18.36 2.64 -17.75
C ALA A 41 -17.24 2.07 -18.62
N SER A 42 -15.99 2.42 -18.30
CA SER A 42 -14.82 1.80 -18.92
C SER A 42 -14.89 0.29 -18.67
N PRO A 43 -14.57 -0.55 -19.67
CA PRO A 43 -14.54 -1.99 -19.49
C PRO A 43 -13.61 -2.32 -18.31
N THR A 44 -14.11 -3.10 -17.36
CA THR A 44 -13.30 -3.60 -16.23
C THR A 44 -12.11 -4.37 -16.82
N PRO A 45 -10.86 -3.98 -16.52
CA PRO A 45 -9.71 -4.75 -16.96
C PRO A 45 -9.86 -6.18 -16.45
N SER A 46 -9.67 -7.16 -17.32
CA SER A 46 -9.66 -8.56 -16.91
C SER A 46 -8.42 -8.79 -16.05
N THR A 47 -8.62 -9.13 -14.77
CA THR A 47 -7.52 -9.49 -13.88
C THR A 47 -6.78 -10.68 -14.48
N PRO A 48 -5.47 -10.58 -14.75
CA PRO A 48 -4.70 -11.71 -15.25
C PRO A 48 -4.80 -12.87 -14.26
N THR A 49 -4.98 -14.08 -14.77
CA THR A 49 -4.91 -15.29 -13.94
C THR A 49 -3.47 -15.46 -13.46
N PRO A 50 -3.23 -15.62 -12.14
CA PRO A 50 -1.88 -15.77 -11.62
C PRO A 50 -1.19 -17.03 -12.15
N ASP A 51 0.13 -16.96 -12.33
CA ASP A 51 0.93 -18.12 -12.74
C ASP A 51 0.92 -19.16 -11.61
N PRO A 52 0.45 -20.40 -11.87
CA PRO A 52 0.36 -21.44 -10.84
C PRO A 52 1.72 -21.78 -10.20
N THR A 53 2.82 -21.55 -10.93
CA THR A 53 4.18 -21.74 -10.40
C THR A 53 4.51 -20.70 -9.35
N VAL A 54 4.11 -19.45 -9.57
CA VAL A 54 4.30 -18.36 -8.59
C VAL A 54 3.45 -18.64 -7.36
N GLU A 55 2.18 -19.00 -7.53
CA GLU A 55 1.29 -19.33 -6.42
C GLU A 55 1.80 -20.49 -5.56
N ALA A 56 2.33 -21.55 -6.20
CA ALA A 56 2.92 -22.67 -5.47
C ALA A 56 4.12 -22.26 -4.60
N ARG A 57 4.93 -21.29 -5.06
CA ARG A 57 6.07 -20.77 -4.29
C ARG A 57 5.63 -19.92 -3.10
N TRP A 58 4.58 -19.10 -3.28
CA TRP A 58 4.02 -18.36 -2.18
C TRP A 58 3.38 -19.27 -1.14
N ALA A 59 2.63 -20.29 -1.56
CA ALA A 59 2.07 -21.27 -0.63
C ALA A 59 3.16 -21.96 0.22
N GLU A 60 4.26 -22.39 -0.40
CA GLU A 60 5.42 -22.98 0.30
C GLU A 60 6.04 -22.00 1.32
N ALA A 61 6.23 -20.73 0.95
CA ALA A 61 6.82 -19.73 1.82
C ALA A 61 5.89 -19.31 2.97
N ILE A 62 4.59 -19.18 2.70
CA ILE A 62 3.54 -18.86 3.69
C ILE A 62 3.43 -20.00 4.71
N GLU A 63 3.38 -21.26 4.25
CA GLU A 63 3.33 -22.42 5.15
C GLU A 63 4.56 -22.45 6.07
N ALA A 64 5.76 -22.20 5.52
CA ALA A 64 6.99 -22.13 6.30
C ALA A 64 6.97 -20.97 7.33
N ALA A 65 6.36 -19.84 6.99
CA ALA A 65 6.23 -18.70 7.90
C ALA A 65 5.22 -18.94 9.02
N TYR A 66 4.06 -19.54 8.73
CA TYR A 66 3.13 -19.92 9.78
C TYR A 66 3.71 -20.98 10.71
N TYR A 67 4.41 -21.97 10.16
CA TYR A 67 5.16 -22.93 10.97
C TYR A 67 6.15 -22.23 11.90
N ALA A 68 6.87 -21.22 11.41
CA ALA A 68 7.80 -20.44 12.20
C ALA A 68 7.17 -19.62 13.33
N MET A 69 6.01 -19.02 13.07
CA MET A 69 5.29 -18.22 14.04
C MET A 69 4.61 -19.08 15.12
N GLU A 70 4.11 -20.26 14.76
CA GLU A 70 3.43 -21.17 15.69
C GLU A 70 4.42 -21.97 16.56
N TYR A 71 5.51 -22.46 15.96
CA TYR A 71 6.49 -23.30 16.62
C TYR A 71 7.79 -22.49 16.76
N VAL A 72 8.03 -21.94 17.96
CA VAL A 72 9.26 -21.20 18.33
C VAL A 72 10.46 -21.72 17.54
N LEU A 73 10.92 -20.92 16.57
CA LEU A 73 11.96 -21.38 15.65
C LEU A 73 13.25 -21.71 16.38
N GLU A 74 13.82 -22.85 16.05
CA GLU A 74 15.23 -23.08 16.29
C GLU A 74 16.02 -22.27 15.24
N PRO A 75 17.16 -21.65 15.59
CA PRO A 75 17.99 -20.91 14.64
C PRO A 75 18.40 -21.70 13.38
N ALA A 76 18.35 -23.04 13.44
CA ALA A 76 18.64 -23.93 12.33
C ALA A 76 17.58 -23.89 11.20
N ASP A 77 16.36 -23.42 11.47
CA ASP A 77 15.25 -23.40 10.52
C ASP A 77 15.22 -22.12 9.67
N LEU A 78 15.82 -21.03 10.16
CA LEU A 78 15.85 -19.72 9.50
C LEU A 78 16.37 -19.76 8.05
N PRO A 79 17.42 -20.52 7.69
CA PRO A 79 17.90 -20.58 6.31
C PRO A 79 16.87 -21.18 5.35
N ALA A 80 16.09 -22.18 5.76
CA ALA A 80 15.10 -22.82 4.92
C ALA A 80 13.93 -21.87 4.63
N ILE A 81 13.45 -21.18 5.67
CA ILE A 81 12.38 -20.16 5.54
C ILE A 81 12.84 -19.01 4.64
N SER A 82 14.07 -18.50 4.87
CA SER A 82 14.64 -17.44 4.05
C SER A 82 14.79 -17.86 2.58
N ALA A 83 15.13 -19.13 2.32
CA ALA A 83 15.21 -19.66 0.96
C ALA A 83 13.83 -19.77 0.29
N ALA A 84 12.80 -20.20 1.03
CA ALA A 84 11.42 -20.25 0.53
C ALA A 84 10.92 -18.84 0.15
N TRP A 85 11.15 -17.85 1.02
CA TRP A 85 10.87 -16.45 0.73
C TRP A 85 11.63 -15.93 -0.48
N GLY A 86 12.92 -16.20 -0.54
CA GLY A 86 13.76 -15.88 -1.70
C GLY A 86 13.18 -16.39 -3.01
N ALA A 87 12.74 -17.64 -3.03
CA ALA A 87 12.16 -18.26 -4.22
C ALA A 87 10.81 -17.64 -4.62
N ALA A 88 9.91 -17.40 -3.66
CA ALA A 88 8.59 -16.80 -3.91
C ALA A 88 8.70 -15.36 -4.43
N VAL A 89 9.50 -14.54 -3.77
CA VAL A 89 9.72 -13.14 -4.15
C VAL A 89 10.41 -13.04 -5.50
N THR A 90 11.44 -13.85 -5.76
CA THR A 90 12.10 -13.88 -7.08
C THR A 90 11.16 -14.32 -8.19
N ALA A 91 10.29 -15.31 -7.93
CA ALA A 91 9.33 -15.78 -8.92
C ALA A 91 8.31 -14.69 -9.30
N GLN A 92 7.85 -13.89 -8.34
CA GLN A 92 6.86 -12.82 -8.60
C GLN A 92 7.50 -11.52 -9.10
N PHE A 93 8.62 -11.08 -8.51
CA PHE A 93 9.16 -9.74 -8.70
C PHE A 93 10.56 -9.71 -9.36
N GLY A 94 11.16 -10.86 -9.65
CA GLY A 94 12.57 -10.95 -10.06
C GLY A 94 12.86 -10.67 -11.54
N THR A 95 11.85 -10.41 -12.38
CA THR A 95 12.01 -10.23 -13.83
C THR A 95 11.72 -8.81 -14.33
N GLY A 96 11.17 -7.94 -13.46
CA GLY A 96 10.86 -6.55 -13.76
C GLY A 96 12.02 -5.59 -13.46
N SER A 97 11.85 -4.33 -13.86
CA SER A 97 12.75 -3.23 -13.51
C SER A 97 12.49 -2.66 -12.11
N ILE A 98 11.32 -2.96 -11.54
CA ILE A 98 11.01 -2.74 -10.14
C ILE A 98 11.14 -4.08 -9.42
N THR A 99 12.05 -4.15 -8.46
CA THR A 99 12.41 -5.40 -7.77
C THR A 99 12.11 -5.31 -6.27
N VAL A 100 11.77 -6.44 -5.67
CA VAL A 100 11.51 -6.58 -4.24
C VAL A 100 12.60 -7.43 -3.63
N ASP A 101 13.26 -6.94 -2.58
CA ASP A 101 14.25 -7.70 -1.83
C ASP A 101 13.54 -8.75 -0.96
N PRO A 102 13.89 -10.05 -1.08
CA PRO A 102 13.31 -11.09 -0.23
C PRO A 102 13.50 -10.87 1.27
N ALA A 103 14.50 -10.08 1.69
CA ALA A 103 14.72 -9.73 3.08
C ALA A 103 13.54 -8.97 3.71
N LEU A 104 12.64 -8.37 2.91
CA LEU A 104 11.40 -7.76 3.41
C LEU A 104 10.46 -8.78 4.07
N PHE A 105 10.56 -10.05 3.69
CA PHE A 105 9.73 -11.14 4.21
C PHE A 105 10.46 -12.00 5.24
N ALA A 106 11.75 -11.72 5.49
CA ALA A 106 12.53 -12.48 6.44
C ALA A 106 11.92 -12.36 7.84
N PRO A 107 11.85 -13.47 8.60
CA PRO A 107 11.40 -13.41 9.98
C PRO A 107 12.38 -12.57 10.80
N VAL A 108 11.83 -11.67 11.63
CA VAL A 108 12.57 -10.85 12.59
C VAL A 108 11.99 -11.06 13.97
N THR A 109 12.83 -10.96 14.99
CA THR A 109 12.39 -11.04 16.39
C THR A 109 12.31 -9.65 16.98
N ASN A 110 11.16 -9.30 17.56
CA ASN A 110 10.94 -8.09 18.33
C ASN A 110 10.56 -8.45 19.79
N GLU A 111 10.17 -7.46 20.60
CA GLU A 111 9.81 -7.68 22.00
C GLU A 111 8.49 -8.47 22.19
N TRP A 112 7.67 -8.59 21.14
CA TRP A 112 6.40 -9.32 21.14
C TRP A 112 6.48 -10.73 20.54
N GLY A 113 7.62 -11.09 19.94
CA GLY A 113 7.85 -12.40 19.36
C GLY A 113 8.47 -12.32 17.98
N MET A 114 8.07 -13.25 17.11
CA MET A 114 8.53 -13.30 15.73
C MET A 114 7.51 -12.64 14.81
N THR A 115 7.96 -11.69 13.99
CA THR A 115 7.17 -11.01 12.95
C THR A 115 7.95 -11.04 11.62
N GLN A 116 7.44 -10.38 10.58
CA GLN A 116 8.16 -10.19 9.31
C GLN A 116 8.88 -8.84 9.29
N ALA A 117 10.01 -8.74 8.58
CA ALA A 117 10.75 -7.47 8.46
C ALA A 117 9.89 -6.32 7.92
N LEU A 118 8.89 -6.61 7.08
CA LEU A 118 7.94 -5.62 6.55
C LEU A 118 7.19 -4.83 7.64
N ASP A 119 6.96 -5.44 8.81
CA ASP A 119 6.39 -4.79 10.01
C ASP A 119 7.32 -3.73 10.62
N ASN A 120 8.50 -3.52 10.02
CA ASN A 120 9.41 -2.42 10.35
C ASN A 120 9.56 -1.43 9.19
N GLY A 121 8.75 -1.56 8.14
CA GLY A 121 8.74 -0.66 7.00
C GLY A 121 9.58 -1.09 5.81
N VAL A 122 9.52 -0.24 4.78
CA VAL A 122 10.17 -0.44 3.48
C VAL A 122 10.88 0.84 3.06
N THR A 123 12.05 0.69 2.44
CA THR A 123 12.73 1.76 1.69
C THR A 123 12.63 1.47 0.20
N VAL A 124 12.22 2.48 -0.57
CA VAL A 124 12.20 2.46 -2.02
C VAL A 124 13.36 3.30 -2.54
N VAL A 125 14.27 2.65 -3.26
CA VAL A 125 15.36 3.29 -3.99
C VAL A 125 14.96 3.33 -5.46
N GLY A 126 14.58 4.49 -5.98
CA GLY A 126 14.08 4.66 -7.35
C GLY A 126 14.77 5.78 -8.12
N ASP A 127 14.51 5.81 -9.44
CA ASP A 127 15.05 6.78 -10.39
C ASP A 127 14.45 8.20 -10.27
N ASP A 128 13.19 8.31 -9.84
CA ASP A 128 12.48 9.58 -9.62
C ASP A 128 11.90 9.66 -8.19
N PRO A 129 12.57 10.34 -7.25
CA PRO A 129 12.09 10.48 -5.87
C PRO A 129 10.73 11.17 -5.75
N ALA A 130 10.37 12.08 -6.68
CA ALA A 130 9.07 12.75 -6.63
C ALA A 130 7.96 11.79 -7.01
N ALA A 131 8.15 10.99 -8.07
CA ALA A 131 7.22 9.95 -8.47
C ALA A 131 7.11 8.84 -7.41
N VAL A 132 8.23 8.40 -6.84
CA VAL A 132 8.26 7.42 -5.75
C VAL A 132 7.45 7.91 -4.54
N ARG A 133 7.60 9.18 -4.15
CA ARG A 133 6.83 9.75 -3.03
C ARG A 133 5.32 9.72 -3.29
N VAL A 134 4.89 10.04 -4.50
CA VAL A 134 3.48 9.98 -4.90
C VAL A 134 2.97 8.54 -4.85
N ALA A 135 3.73 7.60 -5.39
CA ALA A 135 3.40 6.18 -5.36
C ALA A 135 3.28 5.63 -3.93
N MET A 136 4.24 5.95 -3.06
CA MET A 136 4.24 5.50 -1.67
C MET A 136 3.02 6.04 -0.89
N ALA A 137 2.63 7.29 -1.10
CA ALA A 137 1.43 7.86 -0.49
C ALA A 137 0.13 7.19 -0.99
N ALA A 138 0.07 6.88 -2.29
CA ALA A 138 -1.05 6.14 -2.87
C ALA A 138 -1.13 4.70 -2.33
N ALA A 139 0.01 4.02 -2.23
CA ALA A 139 0.11 2.66 -1.71
C ALA A 139 -0.31 2.58 -0.25
N ALA A 140 0.20 3.49 0.60
CA ALA A 140 -0.18 3.59 2.01
C ALA A 140 -1.70 3.71 2.20
N THR A 141 -2.39 4.42 1.30
CA THR A 141 -3.86 4.52 1.33
C THR A 141 -4.54 3.17 1.03
N ARG A 142 -4.04 2.43 0.03
CA ARG A 142 -4.57 1.11 -0.37
C ARG A 142 -4.26 0.02 0.67
N PHE A 143 -3.16 0.13 1.39
CA PHE A 143 -2.76 -0.84 2.40
C PHE A 143 -3.81 -1.01 3.50
N PHE A 144 -4.46 0.08 3.93
CA PHE A 144 -5.56 0.03 4.91
C PHE A 144 -6.82 -0.71 4.41
N ALA A 145 -6.87 -1.11 3.15
CA ALA A 145 -7.94 -1.92 2.57
C ALA A 145 -7.52 -3.40 2.40
N VAL A 146 -6.36 -3.82 2.91
CA VAL A 146 -5.89 -5.23 2.83
C VAL A 146 -6.20 -5.96 4.14
N ASP A 147 -6.83 -7.14 4.05
CA ASP A 147 -7.08 -8.01 5.21
C ASP A 147 -5.92 -8.99 5.50
N ALA A 148 -6.07 -9.78 6.57
CA ALA A 148 -5.09 -10.77 7.01
C ALA A 148 -4.83 -11.86 5.96
N GLU A 149 -5.85 -12.20 5.16
CA GLU A 149 -5.79 -13.17 4.06
C GLU A 149 -5.19 -12.59 2.78
N GLY A 150 -4.76 -11.32 2.80
CA GLY A 150 -4.15 -10.63 1.67
C GLY A 150 -5.12 -10.21 0.58
N VAL A 151 -6.42 -10.13 0.87
CA VAL A 151 -7.42 -9.61 -0.05
C VAL A 151 -7.47 -8.09 0.06
N GLU A 152 -7.25 -7.41 -1.07
CA GLU A 152 -7.50 -5.98 -1.18
C GLU A 152 -9.00 -5.71 -1.40
N HIS A 153 -9.61 -4.97 -0.49
CA HIS A 153 -10.99 -4.51 -0.54
C HIS A 153 -11.10 -3.15 -1.24
N ALA A 154 -12.33 -2.75 -1.57
CA ALA A 154 -12.56 -1.53 -2.34
C ALA A 154 -12.09 -0.25 -1.63
N ASP A 155 -12.18 -0.22 -0.30
CA ASP A 155 -11.75 0.86 0.57
C ASP A 155 -11.61 0.37 2.02
N ALA A 156 -10.94 1.15 2.88
CA ALA A 156 -10.74 0.80 4.29
C ALA A 156 -12.07 0.68 5.06
N GLU A 157 -13.09 1.46 4.71
CA GLU A 157 -14.41 1.36 5.34
C GLU A 157 -15.06 -0.01 5.08
N SER A 158 -14.85 -0.58 3.89
CA SER A 158 -15.33 -1.92 3.56
C SER A 158 -14.62 -3.03 4.34
N LEU A 159 -13.35 -2.82 4.70
CA LEU A 159 -12.58 -3.73 5.55
C LEU A 159 -13.04 -3.69 7.02
N ASP A 160 -13.32 -2.51 7.57
CA ASP A 160 -13.79 -2.36 8.96
C ASP A 160 -15.10 -3.13 9.19
N LEU A 161 -15.96 -3.22 8.16
CA LEU A 161 -17.19 -4.01 8.22
C LEU A 161 -16.94 -5.53 8.21
N ALA A 162 -15.76 -5.97 7.78
CA ALA A 162 -15.35 -7.38 7.75
C ALA A 162 -14.56 -7.81 8.99
N GLU A 163 -14.31 -6.91 9.95
CA GLU A 163 -13.51 -7.16 11.16
C GLU A 163 -12.09 -7.70 10.88
N GLY A 164 -11.50 -7.34 9.73
CA GLY A 164 -10.24 -7.91 9.23
C GLY A 164 -9.05 -6.95 9.14
N ARG A 165 -9.11 -5.80 9.83
CA ARG A 165 -8.03 -4.80 9.77
C ARG A 165 -6.77 -5.32 10.48
N ILE A 166 -5.66 -5.30 9.74
CA ILE A 166 -4.34 -5.75 10.24
C ILE A 166 -3.34 -4.61 10.44
N LEU A 167 -3.62 -3.41 9.93
CA LEU A 167 -2.72 -2.26 10.03
C LEU A 167 -3.21 -1.27 11.09
N ASP A 168 -2.32 -0.91 12.01
CA ASP A 168 -2.52 0.20 12.93
C ASP A 168 -2.00 1.50 12.32
N TYR A 169 -0.82 1.46 11.67
CA TYR A 169 -0.15 2.66 11.20
C TYR A 169 0.71 2.44 9.96
N VAL A 170 0.76 3.48 9.11
CA VAL A 170 1.75 3.65 8.04
C VAL A 170 2.25 5.09 8.09
N SER A 171 3.56 5.31 8.18
CA SER A 171 4.10 6.67 8.26
C SER A 171 4.06 7.40 6.91
N ASP A 172 4.16 8.73 6.95
CA ASP A 172 4.49 9.50 5.75
C ASP A 172 5.86 9.06 5.20
N PRO A 173 6.09 9.09 3.87
CA PRO A 173 7.39 8.80 3.30
C PRO A 173 8.46 9.81 3.72
N THR A 174 9.55 9.34 4.30
CA THR A 174 10.71 10.16 4.70
C THR A 174 11.92 9.83 3.83
N ASP A 175 12.73 10.84 3.51
CA ASP A 175 13.98 10.68 2.75
C ASP A 175 15.15 10.70 3.73
N ASP A 176 15.96 9.64 3.74
CA ASP A 176 17.16 9.51 4.57
C ASP A 176 18.47 9.68 3.78
N GLY A 177 18.37 10.04 2.51
CA GLY A 177 19.50 10.15 1.58
C GLY A 177 19.91 8.83 0.90
N THR A 178 19.32 7.70 1.29
CA THR A 178 19.51 6.39 0.63
C THR A 178 18.28 5.96 -0.18
N GLY A 179 17.10 6.47 0.19
CA GLY A 179 15.84 6.27 -0.52
C GLY A 179 14.69 6.91 0.23
N LEU A 180 13.47 6.67 -0.25
CA LEU A 180 12.26 7.05 0.46
C LEU A 180 11.74 5.86 1.24
N GLY A 181 11.59 6.02 2.56
CA GLY A 181 11.07 4.96 3.43
C GLY A 181 9.81 5.37 4.18
N TYR A 182 8.96 4.40 4.52
CA TYR A 182 7.96 4.56 5.57
C TYR A 182 7.97 3.36 6.51
N TRP A 183 7.51 3.60 7.73
CA TRP A 183 7.19 2.56 8.72
C TRP A 183 5.80 1.99 8.46
N ILE A 184 5.65 0.69 8.68
CA ILE A 184 4.37 -0.03 8.66
C ILE A 184 4.26 -0.70 10.03
N ASP A 185 3.10 -0.61 10.69
CA ASP A 185 2.83 -1.28 11.96
C ASP A 185 1.59 -2.18 11.81
N THR A 186 1.80 -3.48 11.96
CA THR A 186 0.78 -4.53 11.93
C THR A 186 0.47 -5.09 13.33
N GLU A 187 0.66 -4.27 14.36
CA GLU A 187 0.55 -4.65 15.78
C GLU A 187 1.53 -5.77 16.19
N GLY A 188 2.67 -5.86 15.50
CA GLY A 188 3.66 -6.89 15.76
C GLY A 188 3.30 -8.28 15.22
N VAL A 189 2.24 -8.41 14.42
CA VAL A 189 1.75 -9.69 13.89
C VAL A 189 2.13 -9.89 12.43
N GLY A 190 2.79 -11.01 12.12
CA GLY A 190 3.10 -11.36 10.73
C GLY A 190 1.87 -11.86 9.96
N TYR A 191 1.52 -11.18 8.87
CA TYR A 191 0.49 -11.59 7.90
C TYR A 191 1.12 -11.79 6.51
N PRO A 192 1.66 -12.99 6.22
CA PRO A 192 2.45 -13.22 5.02
C PRO A 192 1.70 -12.96 3.70
N GLU A 193 0.42 -13.30 3.65
CA GLU A 193 -0.49 -13.03 2.54
C GLU A 193 -0.67 -11.53 2.34
N ALA A 194 -0.93 -10.79 3.42
CA ALA A 194 -1.09 -9.35 3.37
C ALA A 194 0.21 -8.65 2.96
N ALA A 195 1.36 -9.09 3.47
CA ALA A 195 2.67 -8.59 3.09
C ALA A 195 2.92 -8.72 1.57
N ARG A 196 2.55 -9.87 0.99
CA ARG A 196 2.61 -10.11 -0.46
C ARG A 196 1.76 -9.09 -1.22
N THR A 197 0.52 -8.90 -0.80
CA THR A 197 -0.43 -7.99 -1.44
C THR A 197 0.02 -6.54 -1.32
N MET A 198 0.51 -6.11 -0.15
CA MET A 198 1.07 -4.76 0.05
C MET A 198 2.27 -4.48 -0.86
N MET A 199 3.19 -5.44 -1.03
CA MET A 199 4.30 -5.27 -1.98
C MET A 199 3.81 -5.24 -3.44
N THR A 200 2.79 -6.01 -3.78
CA THR A 200 2.15 -5.96 -5.10
C THR A 200 1.55 -4.58 -5.36
N ILE A 201 0.78 -4.04 -4.41
CA ILE A 201 0.20 -2.70 -4.47
C ILE A 201 1.30 -1.65 -4.64
N LEU A 202 2.38 -1.70 -3.85
CA LEU A 202 3.46 -0.72 -3.95
C LEU A 202 4.13 -0.74 -5.32
N VAL A 203 4.39 -1.91 -5.89
CA VAL A 203 4.93 -2.04 -7.25
C VAL A 203 3.97 -1.43 -8.27
N GLU A 204 2.67 -1.74 -8.21
CA GLU A 204 1.67 -1.18 -9.11
C GLU A 204 1.57 0.36 -9.02
N GLU A 205 1.65 0.93 -7.83
CA GLU A 205 1.63 2.39 -7.66
C GLU A 205 2.90 3.04 -8.20
N LEU A 206 4.06 2.41 -8.05
CA LEU A 206 5.32 2.89 -8.62
C LEU A 206 5.23 2.93 -10.15
N GLU A 207 4.76 1.84 -10.76
CA GLU A 207 4.53 1.77 -12.21
C GLU A 207 3.53 2.85 -12.67
N ARG A 208 2.43 3.03 -11.93
CA ARG A 208 1.40 4.03 -12.25
C ARG A 208 1.90 5.47 -12.12
N ALA A 209 2.80 5.73 -11.17
CA ALA A 209 3.46 7.01 -11.02
C ALA A 209 4.53 7.27 -12.10
N GLY A 210 4.85 6.27 -12.92
CA GLY A 210 5.83 6.37 -14.00
C GLY A 210 7.27 6.08 -13.58
N VAL A 211 7.48 5.49 -12.40
CA VAL A 211 8.80 4.99 -11.97
C VAL A 211 9.21 3.85 -12.89
N THR A 212 10.39 3.95 -13.49
CA THR A 212 10.84 2.94 -14.47
C THR A 212 11.82 1.95 -13.90
N GLU A 213 12.55 2.32 -12.85
CA GLU A 213 13.49 1.46 -12.13
C GLU A 213 13.41 1.74 -10.63
N ALA A 214 13.23 0.70 -9.83
CA ALA A 214 13.26 0.81 -8.37
C ALA A 214 13.63 -0.50 -7.68
N ARG A 215 14.14 -0.39 -6.46
CA ARG A 215 14.37 -1.52 -5.56
C ARG A 215 13.73 -1.24 -4.21
N LEU A 216 12.88 -2.17 -3.79
CA LEU A 216 12.25 -2.17 -2.48
C LEU A 216 13.10 -3.02 -1.55
N VAL A 217 13.55 -2.45 -0.43
CA VAL A 217 14.39 -3.11 0.58
C VAL A 217 13.80 -2.91 1.97
N PRO A 218 14.16 -3.75 2.97
CA PRO A 218 13.80 -3.46 4.36
C PRO A 218 14.23 -2.05 4.75
N LEU A 219 13.37 -1.36 5.49
CA LEU A 219 13.77 -0.10 6.10
C LEU A 219 15.00 -0.38 6.97
N GLY A 220 16.10 0.32 6.69
CA GLY A 220 17.33 0.14 7.45
C GLY A 220 17.09 0.43 8.94
N PRO A 221 17.96 -0.04 9.85
CA PRO A 221 17.90 0.40 11.23
C PRO A 221 18.03 1.91 11.20
N SER A 222 16.91 2.62 11.40
CA SER A 222 16.89 4.06 11.46
C SER A 222 17.91 4.42 12.54
N GLY A 223 19.04 5.00 12.13
CA GLY A 223 19.95 5.60 13.08
C GLY A 223 19.10 6.59 13.85
N THR A 224 18.82 6.29 15.11
CA THR A 224 18.08 7.17 16.02
C THR A 224 18.75 8.54 15.97
N GLY A 225 18.17 9.44 15.19
CA GLY A 225 18.53 10.86 15.11
C GLY A 225 17.77 11.63 16.16
#